data_AF-A0AAU9TPK3-F1
#
_entry.id   AF-A0AAU9TPK3-F1
#
_cell.length_a   1.000
_cell.length_b   1.000
_cell.length_c   1.000
_cell.angle_alpha   90.00
_cell.angle_beta   90.00
_cell.angle_gamma   90.00
#
_symmetry.space_group_name_H-M   'P 1'
#
loop_
_entity.id
_entity.type
_entity.pdbx_description
1 polymer ?
#
loop_
_entity_poly.entity_id
_entity_poly.type
_entity_poly.pdbx_seq_one_letter_code
_entity_poly.pdbx_strand_id
1 'polypeptide(L)'
;MADAEQTLRKLLDKILDERNYKPRETKIKAITSDGANFTSVLFVVNVSSPNREDLKLFAKVACVGEKMRSKMNADWLYSTERFVYTKLIKIYKDIENEMNVPDEHRFIFPKLYGYSAETGGETVVMENLVESGYESFNRLKSLDWPQASASVENLAKFHALSFAFTKHYPEEFDKLIVDLKYRITSDGLDEETKEIWKKMVENSLAAIEKDFQGPVIKVLEDCKDNWTKYNAPIGQPVIVHGDYRQSNLLFRKQVRKLNHR
;
A
#
# COMPACT_ATOMS: atom_id res chain seq x y z
N MET A 1 -16.20 10.54 -8.49
CA MET A 1 -15.65 9.70 -9.59
C MET A 1 -15.21 10.54 -10.78
N ALA A 2 -16.05 11.41 -11.35
CA ALA A 2 -15.68 12.26 -12.50
C ALA A 2 -14.43 13.12 -12.25
N ASP A 3 -14.31 13.71 -11.06
CA ASP A 3 -13.16 14.52 -10.66
C ASP A 3 -11.84 13.71 -10.59
N ALA A 4 -11.89 12.52 -9.98
CA ALA A 4 -10.72 11.64 -9.88
C ALA A 4 -10.19 11.17 -11.26
N GLU A 5 -11.10 10.87 -12.21
CA GLU A 5 -10.68 10.52 -13.57
C GLU A 5 -10.04 11.71 -14.29
N GLN A 6 -10.58 12.93 -14.12
CA GLN A 6 -10.00 14.14 -14.70
C GLN A 6 -8.60 14.41 -14.14
N THR A 7 -8.43 14.29 -12.82
CA THR A 7 -7.12 14.38 -12.15
C THR A 7 -6.13 13.37 -12.72
N LEU A 8 -6.56 12.11 -12.89
CA LEU A 8 -5.73 11.07 -13.49
C LEU A 8 -5.36 11.39 -14.95
N ARG A 9 -6.31 11.87 -15.76
CA ARG A 9 -6.05 12.23 -17.18
C ARG A 9 -4.98 13.31 -17.31
N LYS A 10 -5.06 14.37 -16.50
CA LYS A 10 -4.04 15.44 -16.48
C LYS A 10 -2.65 14.90 -16.19
N LEU A 11 -2.53 14.01 -15.19
CA LEU A 11 -1.25 13.40 -14.84
C LEU A 11 -0.75 12.44 -15.92
N LEU A 12 -1.63 11.61 -16.50
CA LEU A 12 -1.29 10.69 -17.58
C LEU A 12 -0.77 11.44 -18.80
N ASP A 13 -1.38 12.57 -19.17
CA ASP A 13 -0.92 13.34 -20.32
C ASP A 13 0.52 13.81 -20.14
N LYS A 14 0.88 14.30 -18.94
CA LYS A 14 2.26 14.64 -18.59
C LYS A 14 3.19 13.43 -18.66
N ILE A 15 2.83 12.32 -18.01
CA ILE A 15 3.62 11.07 -17.96
C ILE A 15 3.92 10.55 -19.38
N LEU A 16 2.90 10.56 -20.25
CA LEU A 16 2.97 10.00 -21.59
C LEU A 16 3.68 10.94 -22.57
N ASP A 17 3.55 12.26 -22.39
CA ASP A 17 4.29 13.27 -23.15
C ASP A 17 5.79 13.18 -22.88
N GLU A 18 6.21 13.13 -21.61
CA GLU A 18 7.61 12.95 -21.21
C GLU A 18 8.23 11.66 -21.77
N ARG A 19 7.40 10.65 -22.08
CA ARG A 19 7.82 9.37 -22.64
C ARG A 19 7.66 9.28 -24.15
N ASN A 20 7.22 10.34 -24.82
CA ASN A 20 6.96 10.38 -26.26
C ASN A 20 5.94 9.34 -26.77
N TYR A 21 4.87 9.07 -26.01
CA TYR A 21 3.71 8.30 -26.49
C TYR A 21 2.76 9.23 -27.28
N LYS A 22 3.12 9.51 -28.55
CA LYS A 22 2.33 10.31 -29.50
C LYS A 22 2.41 9.73 -30.92
N PRO A 23 1.28 9.52 -31.64
CA PRO A 23 -0.11 9.62 -31.15
C PRO A 23 -0.43 8.48 -30.17
N ARG A 24 -1.45 8.65 -29.31
CA ARG A 24 -1.85 7.66 -28.30
C ARG A 24 -3.36 7.51 -28.20
N GLU A 25 -3.82 6.28 -27.94
CA GLU A 25 -5.17 5.98 -27.46
C GLU A 25 -5.08 5.58 -26.00
N THR A 26 -5.81 6.27 -25.12
CA THR A 26 -5.80 6.03 -23.67
C THR A 26 -7.18 5.61 -23.20
N LYS A 27 -7.33 4.35 -22.78
CA LYS A 27 -8.55 3.79 -22.18
C LYS A 27 -8.38 3.72 -20.66
N ILE A 28 -9.27 4.40 -19.94
CA ILE A 28 -9.29 4.45 -18.48
C ILE A 28 -10.56 3.77 -18.00
N LYS A 29 -10.43 2.83 -17.06
CA LYS A 29 -11.55 2.12 -16.45
C LYS A 29 -11.42 2.14 -14.94
N ALA A 30 -12.40 2.73 -14.26
CA ALA A 30 -12.49 2.62 -12.81
C ALA A 30 -12.76 1.17 -12.39
N ILE A 31 -12.12 0.72 -11.31
CA ILE A 31 -12.37 -0.60 -10.72
C ILE A 31 -12.84 -0.46 -9.28
N THR A 32 -13.75 -1.34 -8.88
CA THR A 32 -14.18 -1.49 -7.48
C THR A 32 -13.34 -2.56 -6.80
N SER A 33 -13.27 -2.47 -5.49
CA SER A 33 -12.63 -3.47 -4.63
C SER A 33 -13.60 -4.06 -3.61
N ASP A 34 -14.90 -3.96 -3.91
CA ASP A 34 -16.01 -4.44 -3.07
C ASP A 34 -15.91 -3.94 -1.62
N GLY A 35 -15.53 -2.67 -1.48
CA GLY A 35 -15.34 -2.01 -0.19
C GLY A 35 -14.03 -2.36 0.53
N ALA A 36 -12.94 -2.64 -0.20
CA ALA A 36 -11.60 -2.76 0.39
C ALA A 36 -10.78 -1.45 0.30
N ASN A 37 -11.13 -0.55 -0.61
CA ASN A 37 -10.47 0.75 -0.82
C ASN A 37 -11.42 1.90 -0.47
N PHE A 38 -11.18 2.53 0.67
CA PHE A 38 -12.01 3.62 1.20
C PHE A 38 -11.43 5.01 0.94
N THR A 39 -10.12 5.09 0.70
CA THR A 39 -9.39 6.35 0.60
C THR A 39 -9.07 6.73 -0.84
N SER A 40 -9.23 5.83 -1.80
CA SER A 40 -8.86 6.08 -3.19
C SER A 40 -9.81 5.44 -4.20
N VAL A 41 -9.97 6.11 -5.33
CA VAL A 41 -10.56 5.53 -6.55
C VAL A 41 -9.44 4.84 -7.32
N LEU A 42 -9.71 3.61 -7.76
CA LEU A 42 -8.76 2.78 -8.48
C LEU A 42 -9.06 2.77 -9.97
N PHE A 43 -8.03 2.79 -10.81
CA PHE A 43 -8.17 2.76 -12.26
C PHE A 43 -7.20 1.75 -12.89
N VAL A 44 -7.69 1.04 -13.90
CA VAL A 44 -6.88 0.35 -14.90
C VAL A 44 -6.79 1.25 -16.13
N VAL A 45 -5.57 1.45 -16.62
CA VAL A 45 -5.27 2.32 -17.76
C VAL A 45 -4.54 1.51 -18.82
N ASN A 46 -5.06 1.53 -20.03
CA ASN A 46 -4.45 0.95 -21.22
C ASN A 46 -4.07 2.07 -22.18
N VAL A 47 -2.79 2.15 -22.55
CA VAL A 47 -2.30 3.13 -23.52
C VAL A 47 -1.70 2.39 -24.71
N SER A 48 -2.21 2.69 -25.90
CA SER A 48 -1.70 2.14 -27.16
C SER A 48 -1.14 3.27 -28.02
N SER A 49 -0.02 3.00 -28.70
CA SER A 49 0.63 3.97 -29.60
C SER A 49 1.29 3.22 -30.76
N PRO A 50 1.27 3.74 -32.00
CA PRO A 50 1.87 3.07 -33.15
C PRO A 50 3.36 2.75 -32.91
N ASN A 51 3.78 1.54 -33.29
CA ASN A 51 5.16 1.06 -33.16
C ASN A 51 5.71 1.06 -31.72
N ARG A 52 4.83 0.96 -30.72
CA ARG A 52 5.21 0.84 -29.32
C ARG A 52 4.44 -0.28 -28.65
N GLU A 53 5.04 -0.84 -27.61
CA GLU A 53 4.32 -1.75 -26.71
C GLU A 53 3.24 -0.99 -25.97
N ASP A 54 2.10 -1.65 -25.80
CA ASP A 54 1.01 -1.15 -24.98
C ASP A 54 1.48 -0.95 -23.54
N LEU A 55 1.17 0.21 -22.95
CA LEU A 55 1.35 0.42 -21.52
C LEU A 55 0.09 0.00 -20.78
N LYS A 56 0.28 -0.90 -19.81
CA LYS A 56 -0.74 -1.36 -18.89
C LYS A 56 -0.44 -0.83 -17.50
N LEU A 57 -1.23 0.14 -17.05
CA LEU A 57 -0.98 0.88 -15.82
C LEU A 57 -2.13 0.69 -14.84
N PHE A 58 -1.79 0.77 -13.57
CA PHE A 58 -2.71 0.85 -12.45
C PHE A 58 -2.53 2.22 -11.78
N ALA A 59 -3.64 2.87 -11.44
CA ALA A 59 -3.59 4.16 -10.77
C ALA A 59 -4.50 4.20 -9.54
N LYS A 60 -4.02 4.86 -8.49
CA LYS A 60 -4.79 5.22 -7.30
C LYS A 60 -4.90 6.73 -7.25
N VAL A 61 -6.10 7.25 -7.09
CA VAL A 61 -6.38 8.68 -6.92
C VAL A 61 -7.10 8.89 -5.59
N ALA A 62 -6.59 9.79 -4.75
CA ALA A 62 -7.21 10.14 -3.48
C ALA A 62 -8.69 10.56 -3.67
N CYS A 63 -9.55 10.15 -2.74
CA CYS A 63 -10.98 10.50 -2.79
C CYS A 63 -11.59 10.80 -1.41
N VAL A 64 -10.75 11.23 -0.46
CA VAL A 64 -11.15 11.49 0.92
C VAL A 64 -11.59 12.95 1.05
N GLY A 65 -12.81 13.17 1.54
CA GLY A 65 -13.31 14.51 1.84
C GLY A 65 -12.63 15.14 3.06
N GLU A 66 -12.68 16.48 3.16
CA GLU A 66 -11.93 17.28 4.13
C GLU A 66 -12.04 16.78 5.58
N LYS A 67 -13.27 16.47 6.03
CA LYS A 67 -13.50 16.00 7.40
C LYS A 67 -12.75 14.70 7.70
N MET A 68 -12.81 13.72 6.80
CA MET A 68 -12.09 12.45 6.98
C MET A 68 -10.59 12.60 6.74
N ARG A 69 -10.18 13.56 5.90
CA ARG A 69 -8.77 13.86 5.63
C ARG A 69 -8.02 14.22 6.91
N SER A 70 -8.60 15.11 7.71
CA SER A 70 -8.05 15.48 9.02
C SER A 70 -8.05 14.31 10.00
N LYS A 71 -9.15 13.57 10.13
CA LYS A 71 -9.27 12.47 11.12
C LYS A 71 -8.34 11.29 10.87
N MET A 72 -8.02 11.02 9.60
CA MET A 72 -7.22 9.87 9.19
C MET A 72 -5.75 10.23 8.93
N ASN A 73 -5.37 11.49 9.14
CA ASN A 73 -4.08 12.03 8.74
C ASN A 73 -3.74 11.68 7.27
N ALA A 74 -4.67 11.92 6.34
CA ALA A 74 -4.54 11.38 4.97
C ALA A 74 -3.34 11.98 4.22
N ASP A 75 -2.92 13.20 4.53
CA ASP A 75 -1.69 13.82 4.03
C ASP A 75 -0.46 12.96 4.36
N TRP A 76 -0.40 12.46 5.60
CA TRP A 76 0.64 11.53 6.03
C TRP A 76 0.51 10.18 5.31
N LEU A 77 -0.71 9.66 5.14
CA LEU A 77 -0.95 8.40 4.43
C LEU A 77 -0.46 8.46 2.97
N TYR A 78 -0.89 9.47 2.21
CA TYR A 78 -0.51 9.61 0.80
C TYR A 78 0.96 9.99 0.62
N SER A 79 1.52 10.81 1.52
CA SER A 79 2.96 11.12 1.47
C SER A 79 3.82 9.91 1.80
N THR A 80 3.38 9.02 2.70
CA THR A 80 4.04 7.74 3.00
C THR A 80 4.04 6.82 1.78
N GLU A 81 2.89 6.65 1.11
CA GLU A 81 2.83 5.85 -0.12
C GLU A 81 3.75 6.42 -1.21
N ARG A 82 3.73 7.74 -1.42
CA ARG A 82 4.62 8.41 -2.37
C ARG A 82 6.09 8.21 -2.00
N PHE A 83 6.44 8.32 -0.71
CA PHE A 83 7.80 8.13 -0.23
C PHE A 83 8.32 6.73 -0.56
N VAL A 84 7.51 5.69 -0.35
CA VAL A 84 7.88 4.31 -0.66
C VAL A 84 8.27 4.21 -2.13
N TYR A 85 7.40 4.64 -3.03
CA TYR A 85 7.62 4.48 -4.47
C TYR A 85 8.72 5.38 -5.06
N THR A 86 8.99 6.53 -4.47
CA THR A 86 9.93 7.53 -5.04
C THR A 86 11.32 7.49 -4.43
N LYS A 87 11.43 7.05 -3.16
CA LYS A 87 12.68 7.07 -2.39
C LYS A 87 13.04 5.70 -1.82
N LEU A 88 12.15 5.05 -1.04
CA LEU A 88 12.51 3.80 -0.34
C LEU A 88 12.92 2.68 -1.31
N ILE A 89 12.19 2.51 -2.41
CA ILE A 89 12.53 1.50 -3.43
C ILE A 89 13.95 1.67 -3.96
N LYS A 90 14.41 2.91 -4.15
CA LYS A 90 15.76 3.18 -4.66
C LYS A 90 16.81 2.74 -3.64
N ILE A 91 16.63 3.17 -2.38
CA ILE A 91 17.50 2.78 -1.27
C ILE A 91 17.59 1.26 -1.15
N TYR A 92 16.46 0.56 -1.21
CA TYR A 92 16.43 -0.89 -1.11
C TYR A 92 17.12 -1.58 -2.29
N LYS A 93 16.91 -1.08 -3.52
CA LYS A 93 17.63 -1.59 -4.70
C LYS A 93 19.13 -1.34 -4.63
N ASP A 94 19.55 -0.19 -4.11
CA ASP A 94 20.96 0.15 -3.95
C ASP A 94 21.62 -0.81 -2.95
N ILE A 95 20.97 -1.07 -1.81
CA ILE A 95 21.39 -2.11 -0.84
C ILE A 95 21.50 -3.49 -1.51
N GLU A 96 20.48 -3.91 -2.26
CA GLU A 96 20.49 -5.22 -2.94
C GLU A 96 21.60 -5.34 -3.97
N ASN A 97 21.95 -4.24 -4.64
CA ASN A 97 23.04 -4.19 -5.61
C ASN A 97 24.41 -4.21 -4.91
N GLU A 98 24.63 -3.37 -3.90
CA GLU A 98 25.88 -3.30 -3.15
C GLU A 98 26.21 -4.63 -2.47
N MET A 99 25.18 -5.32 -1.96
CA MET A 99 25.32 -6.62 -1.29
C MET A 99 25.30 -7.80 -2.26
N ASN A 100 25.20 -7.56 -3.57
CA ASN A 100 25.13 -8.59 -4.62
C ASN A 100 24.05 -9.65 -4.33
N VAL A 101 22.87 -9.22 -3.87
CA VAL A 101 21.75 -10.11 -3.55
C VAL A 101 21.30 -10.83 -4.82
N PRO A 102 21.23 -12.16 -4.85
CA PRO A 102 20.73 -12.92 -6.01
C PRO A 102 19.29 -12.53 -6.37
N ASP A 103 18.95 -12.53 -7.66
CA ASP A 103 17.64 -12.07 -8.16
C ASP A 103 16.44 -12.78 -7.51
N GLU A 104 16.57 -14.07 -7.18
CA GLU A 104 15.55 -14.87 -6.49
C GLU A 104 15.27 -14.45 -5.03
N HIS A 105 16.22 -13.75 -4.41
CA HIS A 105 16.11 -13.24 -3.05
C HIS A 105 15.75 -11.75 -3.01
N ARG A 106 15.80 -11.04 -4.14
CA ARG A 106 15.43 -9.63 -4.21
C ARG A 106 13.94 -9.42 -3.96
N PHE A 107 13.61 -8.31 -3.32
CA PHE A 107 12.23 -7.88 -3.15
C PHE A 107 11.74 -7.16 -4.41
N ILE A 108 10.58 -7.57 -4.92
CA ILE A 108 10.04 -7.03 -6.16
C ILE A 108 9.02 -5.94 -5.84
N PHE A 109 9.30 -4.73 -6.30
CA PHE A 109 8.35 -3.62 -6.28
C PHE A 109 7.74 -3.37 -7.66
N PRO A 110 6.45 -2.99 -7.76
CA PRO A 110 5.88 -2.56 -9.03
C PRO A 110 6.57 -1.29 -9.53
N LYS A 111 6.73 -1.17 -10.85
CA LYS A 111 7.37 0.01 -11.43
C LYS A 111 6.49 1.25 -11.27
N LEU A 112 7.05 2.34 -10.74
CA LEU A 112 6.40 3.65 -10.71
C LEU A 112 6.52 4.34 -12.08
N TYR A 113 5.40 4.84 -12.61
CA TYR A 113 5.34 5.63 -13.84
C TYR A 113 5.17 7.13 -13.57
N GLY A 114 4.51 7.50 -12.48
CA GLY A 114 4.44 8.90 -12.07
C GLY A 114 3.53 9.08 -10.87
N TYR A 115 3.51 10.31 -10.35
CA TYR A 115 2.70 10.66 -9.19
C TYR A 115 2.31 12.15 -9.22
N SER A 116 1.26 12.49 -8.48
CA SER A 116 0.89 13.86 -8.11
C SER A 116 0.82 13.98 -6.60
N ALA A 117 1.33 15.08 -6.06
CA ALA A 117 1.28 15.43 -4.64
C ALA A 117 0.21 16.50 -4.34
N GLU A 118 -0.64 16.82 -5.32
CA GLU A 118 -1.70 17.81 -5.18
C GLU A 118 -2.72 17.36 -4.13
N THR A 119 -2.91 18.17 -3.09
CA THR A 119 -3.85 17.92 -1.99
C THR A 119 -5.27 17.69 -2.53
N GLY A 120 -5.86 16.54 -2.21
CA GLY A 120 -7.19 16.16 -2.66
C GLY A 120 -7.22 15.46 -4.02
N GLY A 121 -6.09 15.45 -4.73
CA GLY A 121 -5.87 14.78 -6.00
C GLY A 121 -4.61 13.90 -6.00
N GLU A 122 -4.13 13.50 -4.82
CA GLU A 122 -2.90 12.71 -4.72
C GLU A 122 -3.05 11.45 -5.55
N THR A 123 -2.10 11.24 -6.43
CA THR A 123 -2.19 10.19 -7.44
C THR A 123 -0.89 9.44 -7.52
N VAL A 124 -0.94 8.12 -7.60
CA VAL A 124 0.20 7.28 -7.98
C VAL A 124 -0.20 6.43 -9.19
N VAL A 125 0.67 6.39 -10.20
CA VAL A 125 0.51 5.59 -11.41
C VAL A 125 1.66 4.60 -11.47
N MET A 126 1.33 3.32 -11.47
CA MET A 126 2.28 2.21 -11.40
C MET A 126 1.97 1.13 -12.44
N GLU A 127 2.85 0.16 -12.57
CA GLU A 127 2.66 -1.05 -13.36
C GLU A 127 1.40 -1.81 -12.95
N ASN A 128 0.60 -2.26 -13.92
CA ASN A 128 -0.52 -3.14 -13.65
C ASN A 128 -0.05 -4.60 -13.53
N LEU A 129 0.17 -5.07 -12.30
CA LEU A 129 0.63 -6.44 -12.04
C LEU A 129 -0.38 -7.53 -12.46
N VAL A 130 -1.66 -7.19 -12.66
CA VAL A 130 -2.67 -8.17 -13.10
C VAL A 130 -2.32 -8.75 -14.47
N GLU A 131 -1.77 -7.92 -15.37
CA GLU A 131 -1.33 -8.37 -16.70
C GLU A 131 -0.14 -9.34 -16.62
N SER A 132 0.62 -9.27 -15.53
CA SER A 132 1.71 -10.20 -15.23
C SER A 132 1.25 -11.49 -14.55
N GLY A 133 -0.07 -11.74 -14.51
CA GLY A 133 -0.71 -12.94 -13.97
C GLY A 133 -0.96 -12.89 -12.46
N TYR A 134 -0.89 -11.71 -11.85
CA TYR A 134 -1.21 -11.54 -10.44
C TYR A 134 -2.72 -11.33 -10.22
N GLU A 135 -3.24 -11.87 -9.14
CA GLU A 135 -4.66 -11.78 -8.78
C GLU A 135 -4.81 -11.31 -7.33
N SER A 136 -5.81 -10.45 -7.11
CA SER A 136 -6.22 -10.05 -5.77
C SER A 136 -6.84 -11.21 -5.02
N PHE A 137 -6.50 -11.35 -3.74
CA PHE A 137 -7.09 -12.40 -2.92
C PHE A 137 -8.49 -12.05 -2.43
N ASN A 138 -9.41 -13.02 -2.46
CA ASN A 138 -10.74 -12.84 -1.91
C ASN A 138 -10.69 -12.76 -0.37
N ARG A 139 -10.98 -11.57 0.18
CA ARG A 139 -10.91 -11.30 1.62
C ARG A 139 -11.82 -12.16 2.50
N LEU A 140 -12.81 -12.84 1.92
CA LEU A 140 -13.74 -13.72 2.62
C LEU A 140 -13.24 -15.18 2.68
N LYS A 141 -12.09 -15.47 2.09
CA LYS A 141 -11.44 -16.78 2.13
C LYS A 141 -10.22 -16.74 3.05
N SER A 142 -9.75 -17.91 3.46
CA SER A 142 -8.47 -18.08 4.15
C SER A 142 -7.39 -18.45 3.15
N LEU A 143 -6.17 -17.95 3.38
CA LEU A 143 -4.99 -18.34 2.61
C LEU A 143 -4.70 -19.83 2.80
N ASP A 144 -4.30 -20.52 1.73
CA ASP A 144 -3.70 -21.84 1.84
C ASP A 144 -2.23 -21.74 2.32
N TRP A 145 -1.63 -22.88 2.67
CA TRP A 145 -0.25 -22.90 3.16
C TRP A 145 0.76 -22.31 2.17
N PRO A 146 0.75 -22.68 0.86
CA PRO A 146 1.64 -22.05 -0.12
C PRO A 146 1.51 -20.53 -0.18
N GLN A 147 0.29 -19.99 -0.16
CA GLN A 147 0.04 -18.55 -0.17
C GLN A 147 0.57 -17.90 1.12
N ALA A 148 0.23 -18.45 2.28
CA ALA A 148 0.69 -17.93 3.57
C ALA A 148 2.23 -17.94 3.67
N SER A 149 2.87 -19.04 3.27
CA SER A 149 4.32 -19.17 3.23
C SER A 149 4.95 -18.11 2.33
N ALA A 150 4.42 -17.92 1.11
CA ALA A 150 4.93 -16.91 0.18
C ALA A 150 4.73 -15.48 0.70
N SER A 151 3.62 -15.19 1.37
CA SER A 151 3.37 -13.89 1.99
C SER A 151 4.40 -13.60 3.10
N VAL A 152 4.60 -14.54 4.02
CA VAL A 152 5.57 -14.38 5.11
C VAL A 152 7.00 -14.26 4.57
N GLU A 153 7.36 -15.03 3.53
CA GLU A 153 8.68 -14.91 2.90
C GLU A 153 8.91 -13.52 2.29
N ASN A 154 7.94 -12.98 1.54
CA ASN A 154 8.05 -11.64 0.97
C ASN A 154 8.11 -10.56 2.07
N LEU A 155 7.31 -10.70 3.14
CA LEU A 155 7.39 -9.79 4.28
C LEU A 155 8.77 -9.86 4.96
N ALA A 156 9.35 -11.05 5.09
CA ALA A 156 10.70 -11.23 5.64
C ALA A 156 11.76 -10.56 4.77
N LYS A 157 11.68 -10.67 3.43
CA LYS A 157 12.54 -9.94 2.49
C LYS A 157 12.43 -8.43 2.68
N PHE A 158 11.21 -7.91 2.80
CA PHE A 158 10.97 -6.48 3.05
C PHE A 158 11.59 -6.02 4.39
N HIS A 159 11.39 -6.77 5.48
CA HIS A 159 11.99 -6.44 6.77
C HIS A 159 13.53 -6.57 6.78
N ALA A 160 14.09 -7.56 6.08
CA ALA A 160 15.53 -7.72 5.95
C ALA A 160 16.19 -6.50 5.29
N LEU A 161 15.55 -5.94 4.27
CA LEU A 161 16.00 -4.69 3.64
C LEU A 161 15.91 -3.50 4.60
N SER A 162 14.91 -3.43 5.48
CA SER A 162 14.87 -2.43 6.53
C SER A 162 16.03 -2.57 7.52
N PHE A 163 16.37 -3.79 7.95
CA PHE A 163 17.51 -4.03 8.83
C PHE A 163 18.83 -3.66 8.16
N ALA A 164 18.99 -4.03 6.88
CA ALA A 164 20.14 -3.64 6.09
C ALA A 164 20.22 -2.11 5.96
N PHE A 165 19.09 -1.43 5.74
CA PHE A 165 19.05 0.02 5.66
C PHE A 165 19.55 0.68 6.96
N THR A 166 19.08 0.23 8.12
CA THR A 166 19.61 0.70 9.42
C THR A 166 21.12 0.48 9.55
N LYS A 167 21.63 -0.67 9.10
CA LYS A 167 23.05 -1.01 9.24
C LYS A 167 23.96 -0.22 8.30
N HIS A 168 23.55 -0.06 7.04
CA HIS A 168 24.37 0.49 5.97
C HIS A 168 24.25 2.01 5.85
N TYR A 169 23.09 2.58 6.22
CA TYR A 169 22.83 4.03 6.14
C TYR A 169 22.10 4.53 7.40
N PRO A 170 22.69 4.37 8.60
CA PRO A 170 22.02 4.67 9.88
C PRO A 170 21.52 6.10 9.99
N GLU A 171 22.32 7.09 9.58
CA GLU A 171 21.92 8.50 9.67
C GLU A 171 20.73 8.84 8.75
N GLU A 172 20.68 8.23 7.55
CA GLU A 172 19.54 8.44 6.65
C GLU A 172 18.31 7.71 7.17
N PHE A 173 18.47 6.50 7.71
CA PHE A 173 17.40 5.75 8.35
C PHE A 173 16.78 6.55 9.50
N ASP A 174 17.60 7.09 10.41
CA ASP A 174 17.13 7.84 11.57
C ASP A 174 16.38 9.11 11.17
N LYS A 175 16.82 9.80 10.12
CA LYS A 175 16.11 10.97 9.57
C LYS A 175 14.76 10.58 8.99
N LEU A 176 14.68 9.46 8.27
CA LEU A 176 13.48 9.04 7.55
C LEU A 176 12.42 8.41 8.46
N ILE A 177 12.83 7.63 9.46
CA ILE A 177 11.91 6.86 10.29
C ILE A 177 10.99 7.75 11.14
N VAL A 178 11.42 8.99 11.44
CA VAL A 178 10.60 9.98 12.18
C VAL A 178 9.30 10.31 11.43
N ASP A 179 9.37 10.44 10.11
CA ASP A 179 8.21 10.77 9.28
C ASP A 179 7.31 9.55 9.00
N LEU A 180 7.87 8.35 9.07
CA LEU A 180 7.17 7.09 8.83
C LEU A 180 6.47 6.52 10.06
N LYS A 181 6.65 7.13 11.25
CA LYS A 181 5.93 6.71 12.45
C LYS A 181 4.43 6.71 12.18
N TYR A 182 3.74 5.65 12.61
CA TYR A 182 2.30 5.50 12.43
C TYR A 182 1.54 6.68 13.06
N ARG A 183 0.82 7.45 12.24
CA ARG A 183 0.10 8.67 12.69
C ARG A 183 -1.41 8.55 12.69
N ILE A 184 -1.97 7.42 12.28
CA ILE A 184 -3.41 7.23 12.38
C ILE A 184 -3.76 7.20 13.87
N THR A 185 -4.63 8.11 14.30
CA THR A 185 -5.08 8.27 15.70
C THR A 185 -4.00 8.65 16.72
N SER A 186 -2.81 9.08 16.28
CA SER A 186 -1.70 9.46 17.18
C SER A 186 -2.03 10.66 18.08
N ASP A 187 -2.93 11.53 17.63
CA ASP A 187 -3.29 12.78 18.34
C ASP A 187 -4.40 12.55 19.39
N GLY A 188 -4.76 11.29 19.63
CA GLY A 188 -5.87 10.89 20.50
C GLY A 188 -7.17 10.67 19.73
N LEU A 189 -8.13 10.02 20.39
CA LEU A 189 -9.48 9.86 19.87
C LEU A 189 -10.37 10.90 20.53
N ASP A 190 -10.86 11.86 19.75
CA ASP A 190 -12.04 12.63 20.17
C ASP A 190 -13.25 11.70 20.34
N GLU A 191 -14.28 12.15 21.06
CA GLU A 191 -15.47 11.33 21.32
C GLU A 191 -16.17 10.88 20.02
N GLU A 192 -16.13 11.70 18.97
CA GLU A 192 -16.70 11.34 17.67
C GLU A 192 -15.93 10.17 17.02
N THR A 193 -14.61 10.15 17.16
CA THR A 193 -13.76 9.09 16.63
C THR A 193 -13.95 7.82 17.47
N LYS A 194 -13.99 7.91 18.81
CA LYS A 194 -14.33 6.75 19.67
C LYS A 194 -15.66 6.10 19.27
N GLU A 195 -16.67 6.91 18.96
CA GLU A 195 -17.97 6.42 18.51
C GLU A 195 -17.89 5.71 17.15
N ILE A 196 -17.08 6.21 16.22
CA ILE A 196 -16.80 5.52 14.95
C ILE A 196 -16.15 4.15 15.20
N TRP A 197 -15.17 4.07 16.11
CA TRP A 197 -14.51 2.81 16.46
C TRP A 197 -15.45 1.81 17.10
N LYS A 198 -16.32 2.26 18.03
CA LYS A 198 -17.36 1.41 18.63
C LYS A 198 -18.24 0.81 17.54
N LYS A 199 -18.74 1.63 16.61
CA LYS A 199 -19.53 1.17 15.46
C LYS A 199 -18.78 0.19 14.56
N MET A 200 -17.47 0.38 14.38
CA MET A 200 -16.65 -0.56 13.59
C MET A 200 -16.59 -1.96 14.22
N VAL A 201 -16.66 -2.07 15.54
CA VAL A 201 -16.56 -3.35 16.26
C VAL A 201 -17.89 -3.92 16.72
N GLU A 202 -19.00 -3.18 16.61
CA GLU A 202 -20.33 -3.60 17.07
C GLU A 202 -20.71 -5.01 16.57
N ASN A 203 -20.50 -5.28 15.28
CA ASN A 203 -20.78 -6.60 14.70
C ASN A 203 -19.88 -7.69 15.29
N SER A 204 -18.62 -7.38 15.57
CA SER A 204 -17.69 -8.29 16.22
C SER A 204 -18.07 -8.54 17.68
N LEU A 205 -18.50 -7.50 18.39
CA LEU A 205 -18.99 -7.59 19.77
C LEU A 205 -20.24 -8.48 19.85
N ALA A 206 -21.14 -8.37 18.89
CA ALA A 206 -22.33 -9.22 18.81
C ALA A 206 -22.01 -10.72 18.62
N ALA A 207 -20.83 -11.05 18.08
CA ALA A 207 -20.34 -12.42 17.92
C ALA A 207 -19.58 -12.95 19.16
N ILE A 208 -19.32 -12.09 20.15
CA ILE A 208 -18.58 -12.43 21.37
C ILE A 208 -19.57 -12.65 22.52
N GLU A 209 -19.28 -13.61 23.41
CA GLU A 209 -20.09 -13.84 24.61
C GLU A 209 -20.14 -12.58 25.49
N LYS A 210 -21.30 -12.31 26.10
CA LYS A 210 -21.56 -11.04 26.81
C LYS A 210 -20.51 -10.70 27.87
N ASP A 211 -19.98 -11.70 28.56
CA ASP A 211 -19.00 -11.53 29.64
C ASP A 211 -17.64 -10.98 29.12
N PHE A 212 -17.32 -11.19 27.85
CA PHE A 212 -16.09 -10.67 27.22
C PHE A 212 -16.30 -9.34 26.47
N GLN A 213 -17.54 -8.92 26.22
CA GLN A 213 -17.81 -7.67 25.48
C GLN A 213 -17.27 -6.44 26.21
N GLY A 214 -17.51 -6.34 27.52
CA GLY A 214 -17.01 -5.23 28.36
C GLY A 214 -15.48 -5.07 28.33
N PRO A 215 -14.71 -6.14 28.60
CA PRO A 215 -13.26 -6.13 28.44
C PRO A 215 -12.76 -5.71 27.04
N VAL A 216 -13.40 -6.20 25.97
CA VAL A 216 -13.02 -5.83 24.59
C VAL A 216 -13.29 -4.35 24.32
N ILE A 217 -14.45 -3.82 24.74
CA ILE A 217 -14.78 -2.40 24.64
C ILE A 217 -13.74 -1.56 25.39
N LYS A 218 -13.37 -1.97 26.60
CA LYS A 218 -12.38 -1.24 27.40
C LYS A 218 -11.01 -1.15 26.70
N VAL A 219 -10.54 -2.25 26.10
CA VAL A 219 -9.28 -2.24 25.31
C VAL A 219 -9.34 -1.25 24.14
N LEU A 220 -10.51 -1.13 23.50
CA LEU A 220 -10.74 -0.18 22.41
C LEU A 220 -10.90 1.26 22.90
N GLU A 221 -11.45 1.50 24.08
CA GLU A 221 -11.57 2.85 24.64
C GLU A 221 -10.22 3.38 25.16
N ASP A 222 -9.38 2.50 25.71
CA ASP A 222 -8.01 2.78 26.17
C ASP A 222 -7.00 2.93 25.00
N CYS A 223 -7.51 3.30 23.81
CA CYS A 223 -6.83 3.24 22.52
C CYS A 223 -5.51 4.02 22.46
N LYS A 224 -5.37 5.18 23.13
CA LYS A 224 -4.14 5.98 23.01
C LYS A 224 -2.90 5.25 23.55
N ASP A 225 -3.03 4.64 24.73
CA ASP A 225 -1.94 3.91 25.38
C ASP A 225 -1.72 2.56 24.71
N ASN A 226 -2.80 1.89 24.30
CA ASN A 226 -2.73 0.61 23.61
C ASN A 226 -2.13 0.74 22.21
N TRP A 227 -2.56 1.69 21.38
CA TRP A 227 -2.03 1.86 20.03
C TRP A 227 -0.57 2.27 20.03
N THR A 228 -0.18 3.21 20.89
CA THR A 228 1.23 3.59 21.01
C THR A 228 2.07 2.41 21.46
N LYS A 229 1.59 1.63 22.43
CA LYS A 229 2.28 0.44 22.93
C LYS A 229 2.41 -0.67 21.88
N TYR A 230 1.34 -0.99 21.15
CA TYR A 230 1.33 -2.11 20.20
C TYR A 230 1.94 -1.76 18.83
N ASN A 231 2.08 -0.47 18.50
CA ASN A 231 2.77 -0.02 17.29
C ASN A 231 4.20 0.47 17.56
N ALA A 232 4.64 0.53 18.82
CA ALA A 232 6.03 0.81 19.16
C ALA A 232 6.91 -0.42 18.89
N PRO A 233 8.12 -0.24 18.34
CA PRO A 233 9.06 -1.33 18.18
C PRO A 233 9.52 -1.84 19.56
N ILE A 234 9.50 -3.16 19.75
CA ILE A 234 9.99 -3.81 20.99
C ILE A 234 11.53 -3.83 21.03
N GLY A 235 12.17 -3.83 19.86
CA GLY A 235 13.63 -3.82 19.71
C GLY A 235 14.05 -2.84 18.63
N GLN A 236 14.95 -3.27 17.75
CA GLN A 236 15.39 -2.47 16.61
C GLN A 236 14.18 -2.05 15.75
N PRO A 237 13.94 -0.74 15.53
CA PRO A 237 12.90 -0.27 14.63
C PRO A 237 13.12 -0.78 13.21
N VAL A 238 12.03 -1.23 12.57
CA VAL A 238 11.99 -1.62 11.15
C VAL A 238 10.82 -0.94 10.46
N ILE A 239 10.98 -0.67 9.18
CA ILE A 239 9.90 -0.23 8.30
C ILE A 239 9.02 -1.45 8.03
N VAL A 240 7.73 -1.33 8.33
CA VAL A 240 6.71 -2.36 8.13
C VAL A 240 5.68 -1.89 7.11
N HIS A 241 4.91 -2.82 6.53
CA HIS A 241 3.83 -2.46 5.60
C HIS A 241 2.66 -1.73 6.30
N GLY A 242 2.41 -1.99 7.59
CA GLY A 242 1.38 -1.30 8.39
C GLY A 242 -0.08 -1.72 8.13
N ASP A 243 -0.37 -2.45 7.06
CA ASP A 243 -1.69 -3.04 6.74
C ASP A 243 -1.49 -4.33 5.92
N TYR A 244 -0.67 -5.26 6.44
CA TYR A 244 -0.29 -6.49 5.75
C TYR A 244 -1.37 -7.57 5.86
N ARG A 245 -2.49 -7.33 5.18
CA ARG A 245 -3.66 -8.22 5.16
C ARG A 245 -3.85 -8.83 3.78
N GLN A 246 -4.52 -9.98 3.72
CA GLN A 246 -4.72 -10.76 2.49
C GLN A 246 -5.29 -9.96 1.30
N SER A 247 -6.17 -8.99 1.53
CA SER A 247 -6.75 -8.16 0.46
C SER A 247 -5.79 -7.11 -0.11
N ASN A 248 -4.64 -6.88 0.53
CA ASN A 248 -3.57 -6.01 0.05
C ASN A 248 -2.43 -6.83 -0.59
N LEU A 249 -2.60 -8.15 -0.69
CA LEU A 249 -1.63 -9.05 -1.32
C LEU A 249 -2.14 -9.50 -2.69
N LEU A 250 -1.22 -9.56 -3.64
CA LEU A 250 -1.44 -10.11 -4.95
C LEU A 250 -0.70 -11.43 -5.08
N PHE A 251 -1.37 -12.45 -5.60
CA PHE A 251 -0.81 -13.79 -5.78
C PHE A 251 -0.74 -14.16 -7.25
N ARG A 252 0.35 -14.82 -7.63
CA ARG A 252 0.51 -15.41 -8.97
C ARG A 252 0.93 -16.86 -8.81
N LYS A 253 0.22 -17.76 -9.49
CA LYS A 253 0.62 -19.17 -9.54
C LYS A 253 1.90 -19.31 -10.36
N GLN A 254 2.95 -19.86 -9.77
CA GLN A 254 4.13 -20.25 -10.55
C GLN A 254 3.83 -21.55 -11.28
N VAL A 255 3.77 -21.49 -12.62
CA VAL A 255 3.80 -22.70 -13.44
C VAL A 255 5.24 -23.21 -13.40
N ARG A 256 5.51 -24.29 -12.65
CA ARG A 256 6.79 -24.99 -12.78
C ARG A 256 6.92 -25.42 -14.24
N LYS A 257 7.99 -24.99 -14.92
CA LYS A 257 8.39 -25.60 -16.19
C LYS A 257 8.54 -27.10 -15.92
N LEU A 258 7.71 -27.91 -16.57
CA LEU A 258 7.89 -29.36 -16.61
C LEU A 258 9.22 -29.59 -17.33
N ASN A 259 10.28 -29.84 -16.56
CA ASN A 259 11.50 -30.37 -17.13
C ASN A 259 11.20 -31.80 -17.55
N HIS A 260 10.86 -32.00 -18.83
CA HIS A 260 10.89 -33.31 -19.45
C HIS A 260 12.34 -33.80 -19.40
N ARG A 261 12.57 -34.94 -18.74
CA ARG A 261 13.81 -35.71 -18.85
C ARG A 261 13.89 -36.39 -20.20
#